data_AF-A0A073ISY6-F1
#
_entry.id   AF-A0A073ISY6-F1
#
_cell.length_a   1.000
_cell.length_b   1.000
_cell.length_c   1.000
_cell.angle_alpha   90.00
_cell.angle_beta   90.00
_cell.angle_gamma   90.00
#
_symmetry.space_group_name_H-M   'P 1'
#
loop_
_entity.id
_entity.type
_entity.pdbx_description
1 polymer ?
#
loop_
_entity_poly.entity_id
_entity_poly.type
_entity_poly.pdbx_seq_one_letter_code
_entity_poly.pdbx_strand_id
1 'polypeptide(L)'
;MTTPTRTAAMTAPTRDTHANWTANNPIVPEGVLCITKDRNYAGSTEYFIGDGVNVYNNLMKFGVSPDSINAVTSIVERFSYIYPMNRNGIYRGKNLGVTVRSVNDMEAFLTEHEVGAGRFKNLFLGDYFKIEDGTYNLNWTIAGFDTRYLYGDTPMAAHHLVMLPKGALGTAPMNGTNTTAGGYAGSQMWTTTIPDRVSRLDSVLGTHLLTDRRWLSNAVDTNAVAAGLPTMMGAASAYDVYDVRATLLSEVELFGTKIFGSSGADVLDANQRLPLFNFINFRQVVNGTWLRDVVSTTRFARCTGYGLSAHGSAESASNLCLQILLG
;
A
#
# COMPACT_ATOMS: atom_id res chain seq x y z
N MET A 1 0.54 41.20 23.16
CA MET A 1 0.12 40.60 21.88
C MET A 1 -1.28 41.07 21.57
N THR A 2 -1.41 42.02 20.65
CA THR A 2 -2.70 42.48 20.14
C THR A 2 -3.28 41.38 19.26
N THR A 3 -4.43 40.83 19.64
CA THR A 3 -5.18 39.87 18.83
C THR A 3 -5.44 40.52 17.46
N PRO A 4 -5.03 39.89 16.34
CA PRO A 4 -5.41 40.40 15.04
C PRO A 4 -6.93 40.26 14.93
N THR A 5 -7.62 41.39 15.00
CA THR A 5 -9.03 41.47 14.68
C THR A 5 -9.15 41.09 13.22
N ARG A 6 -9.70 39.91 12.92
CA ARG A 6 -9.99 39.51 11.55
C ARG A 6 -11.13 40.39 11.05
N THR A 7 -10.79 41.56 10.50
CA THR A 7 -11.71 42.48 9.81
C THR A 7 -12.16 41.93 8.45
N ALA A 8 -12.40 40.63 8.37
CA ALA A 8 -13.01 39.98 7.23
C ALA A 8 -14.29 39.30 7.74
N ALA A 9 -15.28 40.13 8.10
CA ALA A 9 -16.66 39.65 8.05
C ALA A 9 -16.90 39.21 6.60
N MET A 10 -17.49 38.03 6.39
CA MET A 10 -17.83 37.56 5.06
C MET A 10 -18.80 38.55 4.42
N THR A 11 -18.28 39.42 3.54
CA THR A 11 -19.06 40.41 2.80
C THR A 11 -19.72 39.85 1.55
N ALA A 12 -19.34 38.63 1.14
CA ALA A 12 -19.99 37.89 0.06
C ALA A 12 -20.93 36.83 0.64
N PRO A 13 -22.17 36.69 0.13
CA PRO A 13 -23.05 35.61 0.54
C PRO A 13 -22.40 34.26 0.20
N THR A 14 -22.53 33.25 1.06
CA THR A 14 -22.10 31.86 0.76
C THR A 14 -22.93 31.21 -0.35
N ARG A 15 -23.87 31.97 -0.95
CA ARG A 15 -24.76 31.53 -2.01
C ARG A 15 -25.16 32.72 -2.87
N ASP A 16 -24.87 32.65 -4.17
CA ASP A 16 -25.29 33.66 -5.13
C ASP A 16 -25.46 33.07 -6.55
N THR A 17 -25.90 33.88 -7.50
CA THR A 17 -25.94 33.54 -8.93
C THR A 17 -24.53 33.58 -9.54
N HIS A 18 -24.32 32.79 -10.59
CA HIS A 18 -23.06 32.79 -11.33
C HIS A 18 -22.71 34.17 -11.87
N ALA A 19 -23.70 34.94 -12.31
CA ALA A 19 -23.52 36.31 -12.77
C ALA A 19 -22.95 37.21 -11.67
N ASN A 20 -23.52 37.16 -10.46
CA ASN A 20 -23.05 37.96 -9.33
C ASN A 20 -21.67 37.52 -8.83
N TRP A 21 -21.42 36.21 -8.74
CA TRP A 21 -20.11 35.69 -8.38
C TRP A 21 -19.02 36.09 -9.40
N THR A 22 -19.35 36.07 -10.69
CA THR A 22 -18.41 36.43 -11.76
C THR A 22 -18.13 37.93 -11.79
N ALA A 23 -19.16 38.76 -11.54
CA ALA A 23 -19.02 40.22 -11.50
C ALA A 23 -18.16 40.68 -10.32
N ASN A 24 -18.35 40.07 -9.14
CA ASN A 24 -17.59 40.43 -7.94
C ASN A 24 -16.24 39.71 -7.85
N ASN A 25 -16.14 38.53 -8.47
CA ASN A 25 -14.97 37.65 -8.53
C ASN A 25 -14.11 37.59 -7.23
N PRO A 26 -14.71 37.33 -6.06
CA PRO A 26 -14.02 37.46 -4.78
C PRO A 26 -13.03 36.32 -4.53
N ILE A 27 -12.02 36.58 -3.69
CA ILE A 27 -11.24 35.51 -3.03
C ILE A 27 -12.04 35.04 -1.82
N VAL A 28 -12.36 33.74 -1.80
CA VAL A 28 -13.10 33.12 -0.70
C VAL A 28 -12.12 32.51 0.30
N PRO A 29 -12.27 32.75 1.62
CA PRO A 29 -11.38 32.17 2.62
C PRO A 29 -11.30 30.64 2.54
N GLU A 30 -10.14 30.11 2.90
CA GLU A 30 -9.88 28.68 2.87
C GLU A 30 -10.91 27.87 3.68
N GLY A 31 -11.42 26.79 3.09
CA GLY A 31 -12.34 25.86 3.73
C GLY A 31 -13.80 26.32 3.80
N VAL A 32 -14.12 27.52 3.31
CA VAL A 32 -15.49 28.02 3.28
C VAL A 32 -16.25 27.41 2.11
N LEU A 33 -17.31 26.66 2.41
CA LEU A 33 -18.24 26.12 1.41
C LEU A 33 -19.15 27.23 0.88
N CYS A 34 -19.22 27.35 -0.44
CA CYS A 34 -20.07 28.30 -1.14
C CYS A 34 -20.91 27.61 -2.23
N ILE A 35 -21.96 28.30 -2.67
CA ILE A 35 -22.94 27.83 -3.63
C ILE A 35 -23.06 28.85 -4.76
N THR A 36 -23.02 28.39 -6.00
CA THR A 36 -23.33 29.19 -7.20
C THR A 36 -24.55 28.60 -7.91
N LYS A 37 -25.46 29.48 -8.34
CA LYS A 37 -26.61 29.10 -9.16
C LYS A 37 -26.44 29.49 -10.60
N ASP A 38 -27.14 28.80 -11.50
CA ASP A 38 -27.38 29.24 -12.87
C ASP A 38 -26.12 29.38 -13.74
N ARG A 39 -25.05 28.63 -13.46
CA ARG A 39 -23.81 28.67 -14.25
C ARG A 39 -23.92 27.88 -15.57
N ASN A 40 -24.48 26.67 -15.52
CA ASN A 40 -24.55 25.77 -16.67
C ASN A 40 -25.93 25.81 -17.37
N TYR A 41 -27.01 25.86 -16.59
CA TYR A 41 -28.39 26.05 -17.06
C TYR A 41 -29.24 26.70 -15.96
N ALA A 42 -30.37 27.31 -16.32
CA ALA A 42 -31.28 27.92 -15.35
C ALA A 42 -31.77 26.87 -14.33
N GLY A 43 -31.62 27.16 -13.05
CA GLY A 43 -31.90 26.26 -11.92
C GLY A 43 -30.73 25.36 -11.51
N SER A 44 -29.62 25.33 -12.27
CA SER A 44 -28.43 24.56 -11.86
C SER A 44 -27.87 25.08 -10.53
N THR A 45 -27.45 24.16 -9.67
CA THR A 45 -26.77 24.48 -8.40
C THR A 45 -25.43 23.78 -8.39
N GLU A 46 -24.39 24.54 -8.11
CA GLU A 46 -23.04 24.01 -7.90
C GLU A 46 -22.48 24.55 -6.59
N TYR A 47 -21.52 23.82 -6.06
CA TYR A 47 -20.81 24.10 -4.85
C TYR A 47 -19.33 24.37 -5.19
N PHE A 48 -18.67 25.14 -4.36
CA PHE A 48 -17.22 25.37 -4.46
C PHE A 48 -16.68 25.68 -3.06
N ILE A 49 -15.39 25.45 -2.84
CA ILE A 49 -14.73 25.72 -1.56
C ILE A 49 -13.68 26.79 -1.81
N GLY A 50 -13.64 27.82 -0.98
CA GLY A 50 -12.55 28.80 -1.01
C GLY A 50 -11.23 28.15 -0.62
N ASP A 51 -10.14 28.56 -1.27
CA ASP A 51 -8.77 28.13 -0.95
C ASP A 51 -7.94 29.26 -0.32
N GLY A 52 -8.56 30.42 -0.08
CA GLY A 52 -7.90 31.60 0.50
C GLY A 52 -6.94 32.33 -0.44
N VAL A 53 -6.80 31.90 -1.70
CA VAL A 53 -5.79 32.43 -2.64
C VAL A 53 -6.42 32.78 -3.99
N ASN A 54 -7.20 31.89 -4.58
CA ASN A 54 -7.79 32.07 -5.91
C ASN A 54 -9.12 32.83 -5.85
N VAL A 55 -9.34 33.66 -6.86
CA VAL A 55 -10.62 34.33 -7.10
C VAL A 55 -11.67 33.34 -7.60
N TYR A 56 -12.95 33.66 -7.41
CA TYR A 56 -14.08 32.82 -7.80
C TYR A 56 -13.91 32.19 -9.18
N ASN A 57 -13.59 32.94 -10.23
CA ASN A 57 -13.50 32.44 -11.60
C ASN A 57 -12.49 31.29 -11.75
N ASN A 58 -11.43 31.30 -10.95
CA ASN A 58 -10.37 30.29 -10.94
C ASN A 58 -10.64 29.15 -9.95
N LEU A 59 -11.59 29.30 -9.03
CA LEU A 59 -12.02 28.23 -8.13
C LEU A 59 -12.77 27.15 -8.91
N MET A 60 -12.55 25.89 -8.54
CA MET A 60 -13.26 24.77 -9.12
C MET A 60 -14.68 24.66 -8.54
N LYS A 61 -15.67 24.44 -9.41
CA LYS A 61 -17.07 24.21 -9.03
C LYS A 61 -17.41 22.73 -9.21
N PHE A 62 -18.27 22.20 -8.36
CA PHE A 62 -18.72 20.82 -8.35
C PHE A 62 -20.23 20.74 -8.13
N GLY A 63 -20.90 19.71 -8.63
CA GLY A 63 -22.31 19.47 -8.32
C GLY A 63 -23.31 19.60 -9.46
N VAL A 64 -22.90 19.58 -10.73
CA VAL A 64 -23.87 19.36 -11.82
C VAL A 64 -24.08 17.89 -12.13
N SER A 65 -25.33 17.41 -11.97
CA SER A 65 -25.99 16.43 -12.85
C SER A 65 -27.42 16.12 -12.36
N PRO A 66 -28.42 15.93 -13.26
CA PRO A 66 -29.74 15.36 -12.93
C PRO A 66 -29.66 13.95 -12.32
N ASP A 67 -28.56 13.25 -12.58
CA ASP A 67 -28.25 11.93 -12.06
C ASP A 67 -27.10 12.01 -11.05
N SER A 68 -27.43 11.76 -9.79
CA SER A 68 -26.56 11.84 -8.60
C SER A 68 -25.33 10.91 -8.66
N ILE A 69 -25.33 9.89 -9.52
CA ILE A 69 -24.24 8.91 -9.65
C ILE A 69 -22.95 9.52 -10.22
N ASN A 70 -23.03 10.36 -11.25
CA ASN A 70 -21.83 10.94 -11.88
C ASN A 70 -21.21 12.05 -11.01
N ALA A 71 -22.04 12.77 -10.26
CA ALA A 71 -21.56 13.79 -9.32
C ALA A 71 -20.76 13.18 -8.17
N VAL A 72 -21.23 12.07 -7.59
CA VAL A 72 -20.51 11.33 -6.54
C VAL A 72 -19.19 10.77 -7.06
N THR A 73 -19.17 10.16 -8.25
CA THR A 73 -17.92 9.70 -8.87
C THR A 73 -16.94 10.86 -9.09
N SER A 74 -17.40 12.02 -9.59
CA SER A 74 -16.54 13.20 -9.78
C SER A 74 -16.04 13.83 -8.47
N ILE A 75 -16.76 13.67 -7.37
CA ILE A 75 -16.37 14.17 -6.05
C ILE A 75 -15.34 13.22 -5.44
N VAL A 76 -15.56 11.90 -5.53
CA VAL A 76 -14.59 10.87 -5.11
C VAL A 76 -13.30 10.98 -5.93
N GLU A 77 -13.37 11.21 -7.24
CA GLU A 77 -12.23 11.46 -8.12
C GLU A 77 -11.51 12.79 -7.86
N ARG A 78 -12.15 13.75 -7.16
CA ARG A 78 -11.52 15.04 -6.77
C ARG A 78 -10.90 15.03 -5.38
N PHE A 79 -11.49 14.33 -4.41
CA PHE A 79 -10.79 13.99 -3.15
C PHE A 79 -9.54 13.12 -3.40
N SER A 80 -9.58 12.36 -4.49
CA SER A 80 -8.48 11.57 -5.02
C SER A 80 -7.28 12.41 -5.52
N TYR A 81 -7.43 13.71 -5.77
CA TYR A 81 -6.33 14.61 -6.17
C TYR A 81 -5.56 15.18 -4.97
N ILE A 82 -5.99 14.89 -3.75
CA ILE A 82 -5.29 15.32 -2.54
C ILE A 82 -4.13 14.36 -2.30
N TYR A 83 -2.91 14.70 -2.77
CA TYR A 83 -1.59 14.07 -2.54
C TYR A 83 -1.49 12.52 -2.44
N PRO A 84 -0.48 11.87 -3.07
CA PRO A 84 -0.27 10.41 -3.07
C PRO A 84 -0.43 9.73 -1.69
N MET A 85 -0.05 10.42 -0.61
CA MET A 85 -0.12 9.94 0.77
C MET A 85 -1.55 9.67 1.29
N ASN A 86 -2.60 10.24 0.69
CA ASN A 86 -3.99 10.01 1.12
C ASN A 86 -4.62 8.75 0.52
N ARG A 87 -3.99 8.09 -0.45
CA ARG A 87 -4.52 6.85 -1.05
C ARG A 87 -4.57 5.69 -0.07
N ASN A 88 -3.74 5.74 0.97
CA ASN A 88 -3.72 4.76 2.05
C ASN A 88 -4.88 4.93 3.06
N GLY A 89 -5.78 5.91 2.86
CA GLY A 89 -6.92 6.18 3.74
C GLY A 89 -8.28 5.69 3.22
N ILE A 90 -8.36 5.16 2.00
CA ILE A 90 -9.64 4.82 1.35
C ILE A 90 -9.60 3.37 0.82
N TYR A 91 -10.50 2.54 1.35
CA TYR A 91 -10.72 1.17 0.91
C TYR A 91 -11.89 1.06 -0.07
N ARG A 92 -11.71 0.28 -1.15
CA ARG A 92 -12.75 -0.02 -2.14
C ARG A 92 -12.91 -1.51 -2.39
N GLY A 93 -11.82 -2.27 -2.53
CA GLY A 93 -11.91 -3.73 -2.71
C GLY A 93 -12.46 -4.21 -4.06
N LYS A 94 -12.39 -3.40 -5.12
CA LYS A 94 -13.06 -3.68 -6.40
C LYS A 94 -12.18 -4.54 -7.32
N ASN A 95 -12.80 -5.52 -8.00
CA ASN A 95 -12.18 -6.15 -9.16
C ASN A 95 -12.10 -5.13 -10.31
N LEU A 96 -10.90 -4.79 -10.75
CA LEU A 96 -10.66 -3.83 -11.82
C LEU A 96 -11.07 -4.38 -13.20
N GLY A 97 -11.31 -5.69 -13.33
CA GLY A 97 -11.64 -6.33 -14.60
C GLY A 97 -10.44 -6.45 -15.55
N VAL A 98 -9.24 -6.14 -15.06
CA VAL A 98 -7.98 -6.21 -15.81
C VAL A 98 -7.34 -7.58 -15.62
N THR A 99 -6.76 -8.12 -16.69
CA THR A 99 -5.87 -9.28 -16.63
C THR A 99 -4.57 -8.94 -17.34
N VAL A 100 -3.47 -8.95 -16.59
CA VAL A 100 -2.12 -8.69 -17.08
C VAL A 100 -1.51 -10.01 -17.52
N ARG A 101 -1.15 -10.12 -18.82
CA ARG A 101 -0.55 -11.32 -19.43
C ARG A 101 0.84 -11.07 -20.01
N SER A 102 1.23 -9.81 -20.10
CA SER A 102 2.50 -9.38 -20.67
C SER A 102 2.99 -8.08 -20.04
N VAL A 103 4.27 -7.77 -20.25
CA VAL A 103 4.87 -6.51 -19.81
C VAL A 103 4.12 -5.31 -20.37
N ASN A 104 3.65 -5.41 -21.62
CA ASN A 104 2.87 -4.34 -22.26
C ASN A 104 1.51 -4.12 -21.58
N ASP A 105 0.84 -5.18 -21.10
CA ASP A 105 -0.40 -5.02 -20.34
C ASP A 105 -0.14 -4.31 -19.01
N MET A 106 1.01 -4.60 -18.38
CA MET A 106 1.41 -3.97 -17.12
C MET A 106 1.74 -2.48 -17.33
N GLU A 107 2.52 -2.16 -18.36
CA GLU A 107 2.83 -0.77 -18.76
C GLU A 107 1.55 0.03 -19.03
N ALA A 108 0.61 -0.54 -19.82
CA ALA A 108 -0.66 0.10 -20.13
C ALA A 108 -1.48 0.39 -18.87
N PHE A 109 -1.56 -0.58 -17.94
CA PHE A 109 -2.25 -0.39 -16.67
C PHE A 109 -1.61 0.71 -15.81
N LEU A 110 -0.29 0.69 -15.63
CA LEU A 110 0.41 1.69 -14.80
C LEU A 110 0.31 3.09 -15.40
N THR A 111 0.37 3.21 -16.72
CA THR A 111 0.18 4.47 -17.44
C THR A 111 -1.25 5.00 -17.33
N GLU A 112 -2.27 4.16 -17.54
CA GLU A 112 -3.69 4.55 -17.42
C GLU A 112 -3.99 5.12 -16.03
N HIS A 113 -3.40 4.49 -15.00
CA HIS A 113 -3.58 4.87 -13.60
C HIS A 113 -2.54 5.87 -13.10
N GLU A 114 -1.69 6.42 -13.97
CA GLU A 114 -0.66 7.43 -13.64
C GLU A 114 0.18 7.04 -12.40
N VAL A 115 0.57 5.76 -12.30
CA VAL A 115 1.28 5.21 -11.14
C VAL A 115 2.68 5.81 -11.02
N GLY A 116 3.46 5.85 -12.11
CA GLY A 116 4.81 6.43 -12.10
C GLY A 116 4.85 7.92 -11.73
N ALA A 117 3.73 8.63 -11.83
CA ALA A 117 3.59 10.04 -11.42
C ALA A 117 3.03 10.21 -9.99
N GLY A 118 2.77 9.10 -9.27
CA GLY A 118 2.24 9.12 -7.90
C GLY A 118 0.78 9.57 -7.79
N ARG A 119 0.03 9.63 -8.90
CA ARG A 119 -1.37 10.11 -8.89
C ARG A 119 -2.36 8.99 -8.57
N PHE A 120 -2.03 7.75 -8.92
CA PHE A 120 -2.83 6.55 -8.65
C PHE A 120 -4.30 6.71 -9.04
N LYS A 121 -4.53 7.22 -10.25
CA LYS A 121 -5.84 7.60 -10.77
C LYS A 121 -6.81 6.42 -10.70
N ASN A 122 -7.93 6.57 -10.02
CA ASN A 122 -8.98 5.54 -9.88
C ASN A 122 -8.50 4.19 -9.27
N LEU A 123 -7.41 4.21 -8.50
CA LEU A 123 -6.95 3.08 -7.70
C LEU A 123 -7.17 3.36 -6.20
N PHE A 124 -7.59 2.34 -5.48
CA PHE A 124 -7.90 2.40 -4.05
C PHE A 124 -7.41 1.13 -3.36
N LEU A 125 -7.28 1.18 -2.02
CA LEU A 125 -6.89 0.00 -1.25
C LEU A 125 -7.87 -1.15 -1.46
N GLY A 126 -7.32 -2.34 -1.57
CA GLY A 126 -8.07 -3.58 -1.73
C GLY A 126 -8.48 -3.87 -3.17
N ASP A 127 -8.42 -2.90 -4.08
CA ASP A 127 -8.66 -3.15 -5.50
C ASP A 127 -7.71 -4.23 -6.01
N TYR A 128 -8.16 -4.99 -7.00
CA TYR A 128 -7.38 -6.11 -7.50
C TYR A 128 -7.60 -6.38 -8.98
N PHE A 129 -6.58 -6.98 -9.58
CA PHE A 129 -6.59 -7.46 -10.95
C PHE A 129 -5.87 -8.80 -11.02
N LYS A 130 -6.04 -9.52 -12.14
CA LYS A 130 -5.42 -10.83 -12.33
C LYS A 130 -4.05 -10.68 -13.01
N ILE A 131 -3.04 -11.40 -12.52
CA ILE A 131 -1.77 -11.60 -13.24
C ILE A 131 -1.75 -13.05 -13.71
N GLU A 132 -1.65 -13.26 -15.02
CA GLU A 132 -1.54 -14.59 -15.64
C GLU A 132 -0.08 -14.86 -16.03
N ASP A 133 0.71 -15.33 -15.06
CA ASP A 133 2.13 -15.71 -15.20
C ASP A 133 2.33 -17.16 -15.72
N GLY A 134 1.25 -17.81 -16.13
CA GLY A 134 1.25 -19.20 -16.61
C GLY A 134 1.42 -20.26 -15.53
N THR A 135 1.71 -19.88 -14.27
CA THR A 135 1.94 -20.83 -13.17
C THR A 135 0.91 -20.67 -12.05
N TYR A 136 0.81 -19.47 -11.47
CA TYR A 136 -0.04 -19.20 -10.31
C TYR A 136 -1.37 -18.55 -10.71
N ASN A 137 -1.35 -17.68 -11.74
CA ASN A 137 -2.55 -17.06 -12.31
C ASN A 137 -3.49 -16.43 -11.26
N LEU A 138 -2.92 -15.74 -10.26
CA LEU A 138 -3.63 -15.22 -9.09
C LEU A 138 -4.19 -13.81 -9.31
N ASN A 139 -5.21 -13.47 -8.53
CA ASN A 139 -5.59 -12.08 -8.32
C ASN A 139 -4.60 -11.41 -7.35
N TRP A 140 -4.20 -10.19 -7.64
CA TRP A 140 -3.29 -9.40 -6.81
C TRP A 140 -4.01 -8.15 -6.33
N THR A 141 -4.02 -7.96 -5.01
CA THR A 141 -4.70 -6.86 -4.32
C THR A 141 -3.71 -5.76 -3.98
N ILE A 142 -4.12 -4.51 -4.17
CA ILE A 142 -3.39 -3.33 -3.70
C ILE A 142 -3.46 -3.27 -2.17
N ALA A 143 -2.31 -3.50 -1.53
CA ALA A 143 -2.13 -3.50 -0.08
C ALA A 143 -1.66 -2.15 0.49
N GLY A 144 -1.14 -1.28 -0.38
CA GLY A 144 -0.65 0.05 -0.02
C GLY A 144 -0.19 0.82 -1.25
N PHE A 145 -0.03 2.12 -1.09
CA PHE A 145 0.55 3.05 -2.07
C PHE A 145 1.78 3.68 -1.44
N ASP A 146 2.90 3.72 -2.16
CA ASP A 146 4.12 4.45 -1.76
C ASP A 146 4.63 4.16 -0.34
N THR A 147 4.35 2.97 0.23
CA THR A 147 4.78 2.67 1.61
C THR A 147 6.29 2.53 1.73
N ARG A 148 6.99 2.43 0.60
CA ARG A 148 8.45 2.43 0.49
C ARG A 148 9.01 3.71 -0.11
N TYR A 149 8.19 4.70 -0.47
CA TYR A 149 8.67 5.92 -1.12
C TYR A 149 9.53 6.74 -0.15
N LEU A 150 10.70 7.18 -0.60
CA LEU A 150 11.76 7.81 0.21
C LEU A 150 12.28 6.93 1.37
N TYR A 151 11.97 5.64 1.35
CA TYR A 151 12.44 4.69 2.34
C TYR A 151 13.79 4.12 1.91
N GLY A 152 14.60 3.76 2.91
CA GLY A 152 15.83 3.01 2.71
C GLY A 152 17.10 3.84 2.82
N ASP A 153 18.24 3.17 2.74
CA ASP A 153 19.57 3.78 2.85
C ASP A 153 19.98 4.40 1.51
N THR A 154 19.41 3.88 0.42
CA THR A 154 19.20 4.62 -0.82
C THR A 154 17.69 4.85 -0.98
N PRO A 155 17.20 6.10 -0.91
CA PRO A 155 15.76 6.38 -0.98
C PRO A 155 15.12 5.87 -2.26
N MET A 156 14.08 5.04 -2.13
CA MET A 156 13.24 4.64 -3.27
C MET A 156 12.51 5.88 -3.82
N ALA A 157 12.88 6.30 -5.02
CA ALA A 157 12.29 7.46 -5.69
C ALA A 157 11.13 7.11 -6.65
N ALA A 158 10.90 5.82 -6.92
CA ALA A 158 9.80 5.38 -7.77
C ALA A 158 8.49 5.32 -6.98
N HIS A 159 7.45 5.94 -7.53
CA HIS A 159 6.08 5.75 -7.05
C HIS A 159 5.61 4.34 -7.37
N HIS A 160 4.90 3.69 -6.44
CA HIS A 160 4.56 2.28 -6.57
C HIS A 160 3.29 1.86 -5.84
N LEU A 161 2.72 0.76 -6.34
CA LEU A 161 1.71 -0.05 -5.67
C LEU A 161 2.40 -1.15 -4.87
N VAL A 162 2.01 -1.34 -3.62
CA VAL A 162 2.33 -2.55 -2.86
C VAL A 162 1.26 -3.58 -3.15
N MET A 163 1.64 -4.73 -3.67
CA MET A 163 0.70 -5.78 -4.07
C MET A 163 0.89 -7.04 -3.24
N LEU A 164 -0.23 -7.70 -2.94
CA LEU A 164 -0.27 -9.03 -2.32
C LEU A 164 -1.12 -9.99 -3.14
N PRO A 165 -0.71 -11.25 -3.31
CA PRO A 165 -1.53 -12.25 -3.98
C PRO A 165 -2.72 -12.61 -3.09
N LYS A 166 -3.91 -12.69 -3.68
CA LYS A 166 -5.11 -13.27 -3.06
C LYS A 166 -5.04 -14.79 -3.20
N GLY A 167 -4.15 -15.41 -2.43
CA GLY A 167 -3.81 -16.83 -2.52
C GLY A 167 -2.34 -17.07 -2.15
N ALA A 168 -1.88 -18.29 -2.35
CA ALA A 168 -0.49 -18.68 -2.09
C ALA A 168 0.25 -18.95 -3.40
N LEU A 169 1.50 -18.49 -3.49
CA LEU A 169 2.46 -18.81 -4.57
C LEU A 169 3.11 -20.19 -4.32
N GLY A 170 2.25 -21.18 -4.06
CA GLY A 170 2.62 -22.53 -3.65
C GLY A 170 2.97 -22.66 -2.17
N THR A 171 3.56 -23.81 -1.84
CA THR A 171 4.08 -24.16 -0.51
C THR A 171 5.57 -24.47 -0.59
N ALA A 172 6.32 -24.12 0.45
CA ALA A 172 7.73 -24.48 0.61
C ALA A 172 8.15 -24.42 2.09
N PRO A 173 9.19 -25.15 2.48
CA PRO A 173 9.85 -24.92 3.77
C PRO A 173 10.65 -23.62 3.74
N MET A 174 10.94 -23.07 4.92
CA MET A 174 11.89 -21.97 5.03
C MET A 174 13.31 -22.43 4.70
N ASN A 175 13.68 -23.63 5.18
CA ASN A 175 14.97 -24.29 4.98
C ASN A 175 14.80 -25.81 4.80
N GLY A 176 15.69 -26.47 4.08
CA GLY A 176 15.67 -27.93 3.92
C GLY A 176 16.00 -28.72 5.20
N THR A 177 16.50 -28.06 6.24
CA THR A 177 16.71 -28.62 7.57
C THR A 177 16.18 -27.66 8.63
N ASN A 178 15.91 -28.18 9.83
CA ASN A 178 15.34 -27.41 10.93
C ASN A 178 16.34 -26.44 11.59
N THR A 179 16.78 -25.41 10.86
CA THR A 179 17.73 -24.39 11.32
C THR A 179 17.30 -23.00 10.88
N THR A 180 17.69 -21.99 11.65
CA THR A 180 17.59 -20.56 11.29
C THR A 180 18.96 -19.90 11.13
N ALA A 181 20.04 -20.70 11.10
CA ALA A 181 21.38 -20.20 10.84
C ALA A 181 21.42 -19.34 9.57
N GLY A 182 22.04 -18.16 9.66
CA GLY A 182 22.04 -17.17 8.59
C GLY A 182 20.80 -16.27 8.54
N GLY A 183 19.86 -16.39 9.48
CA GLY A 183 18.65 -15.56 9.53
C GLY A 183 17.73 -15.77 8.33
N TYR A 184 16.88 -14.79 8.02
CA TYR A 184 16.02 -14.85 6.84
C TYR A 184 16.81 -14.78 5.53
N ALA A 185 17.82 -13.92 5.46
CA ALA A 185 18.66 -13.74 4.27
C ALA A 185 19.49 -15.00 3.93
N GLY A 186 19.82 -15.83 4.92
CA GLY A 186 20.49 -17.12 4.72
C GLY A 186 19.54 -18.28 4.43
N SER A 187 18.22 -18.05 4.40
CA SER A 187 17.24 -19.12 4.23
C SER A 187 17.14 -19.62 2.78
N GLN A 188 16.85 -20.91 2.59
CA GLN A 188 16.54 -21.48 1.28
C GLN A 188 15.32 -20.80 0.63
N MET A 189 14.36 -20.35 1.44
CA MET A 189 13.23 -19.53 1.00
C MET A 189 13.72 -18.30 0.25
N TRP A 190 14.63 -17.54 0.84
CA TRP A 190 15.18 -16.32 0.27
C TRP A 190 16.14 -16.60 -0.89
N THR A 191 17.07 -17.53 -0.73
CA THR A 191 18.15 -17.75 -1.70
C THR A 191 17.72 -18.56 -2.93
N THR A 192 16.58 -19.25 -2.89
CA THR A 192 16.20 -20.19 -3.95
C THR A 192 14.71 -20.13 -4.28
N THR A 193 13.83 -20.25 -3.28
CA THR A 193 12.39 -20.37 -3.56
C THR A 193 11.80 -19.08 -4.10
N ILE A 194 12.05 -17.94 -3.45
CA ILE A 194 11.55 -16.63 -3.88
C ILE A 194 12.10 -16.24 -5.26
N PRO A 195 13.40 -16.39 -5.56
CA PRO A 195 13.94 -16.17 -6.91
C PRO A 195 13.21 -16.94 -8.02
N ASP A 196 12.84 -18.21 -7.82
CA ASP A 196 12.02 -18.96 -8.82
C ASP A 196 10.62 -18.35 -8.98
N ARG A 197 10.01 -17.82 -7.91
CA ARG A 197 8.71 -17.14 -8.01
C ARG A 197 8.84 -15.82 -8.76
N VAL A 198 9.89 -15.05 -8.46
CA VAL A 198 10.20 -13.79 -9.13
C VAL A 198 10.46 -14.02 -10.61
N SER A 199 11.21 -15.05 -11.01
CA SER A 199 11.48 -15.29 -12.44
C SER A 199 10.22 -15.59 -13.25
N ARG A 200 9.18 -16.16 -12.64
CA ARG A 200 7.88 -16.38 -13.28
C ARG A 200 7.11 -15.07 -13.43
N LEU A 201 7.08 -14.26 -12.37
CA LEU A 201 6.46 -12.95 -12.39
C LEU A 201 7.15 -11.99 -13.37
N ASP A 202 8.48 -12.05 -13.47
CA ASP A 202 9.28 -11.24 -14.40
C ASP A 202 8.90 -11.45 -15.86
N SER A 203 8.43 -12.65 -16.23
CA SER A 203 7.97 -12.91 -17.60
C SER A 203 6.77 -12.06 -18.02
N VAL A 204 5.97 -11.58 -17.06
CA VAL A 204 4.77 -10.77 -17.27
C VAL A 204 4.94 -9.33 -16.79
N LEU A 205 5.76 -9.09 -15.76
CA LEU A 205 5.91 -7.76 -15.15
C LEU A 205 7.17 -7.03 -15.62
N GLY A 206 8.23 -7.76 -15.99
CA GLY A 206 9.48 -7.18 -16.46
C GLY A 206 10.05 -6.12 -15.50
N THR A 207 10.37 -4.95 -16.05
CA THR A 207 10.94 -3.82 -15.30
C THR A 207 9.96 -3.17 -14.34
N HIS A 208 8.64 -3.42 -14.47
CA HIS A 208 7.63 -2.89 -13.56
C HIS A 208 7.59 -3.60 -12.22
N LEU A 209 8.14 -4.82 -12.13
CA LEU A 209 8.45 -5.41 -10.83
C LEU A 209 9.69 -4.70 -10.29
N LEU A 210 9.47 -3.75 -9.39
CA LEU A 210 10.52 -2.88 -8.87
C LEU A 210 11.44 -3.64 -7.92
N THR A 211 12.67 -3.13 -7.81
CA THR A 211 13.65 -3.59 -6.82
C THR A 211 13.67 -2.58 -5.68
N ASP A 212 13.39 -3.04 -4.47
CA ASP A 212 13.47 -2.28 -3.23
C ASP A 212 14.70 -2.71 -2.43
N ARG A 213 15.23 -1.82 -1.60
CA ARG A 213 16.32 -2.15 -0.68
C ARG A 213 15.77 -2.42 0.71
N ARG A 214 15.94 -3.65 1.19
CA ARG A 214 15.36 -4.12 2.47
C ARG A 214 16.41 -4.61 3.44
N TRP A 215 16.16 -4.37 4.72
CA TRP A 215 16.99 -4.90 5.82
C TRP A 215 16.49 -6.27 6.22
N LEU A 216 17.31 -7.28 5.99
CA LEU A 216 16.98 -8.66 6.29
C LEU A 216 17.94 -9.20 7.34
N SER A 217 17.44 -9.98 8.30
CA SER A 217 18.28 -10.66 9.28
C SER A 217 19.19 -11.67 8.58
N ASN A 218 20.49 -11.62 8.89
CA ASN A 218 21.51 -12.43 8.22
C ASN A 218 22.35 -13.28 9.20
N ALA A 219 22.06 -13.22 10.50
CA ALA A 219 22.68 -14.06 11.52
C ALA A 219 21.73 -14.31 12.69
N VAL A 220 21.97 -15.39 13.42
CA VAL A 220 21.23 -15.77 14.63
C VAL A 220 22.22 -16.09 15.74
N ASP A 221 22.08 -15.46 16.90
CA ASP A 221 22.77 -15.85 18.13
C ASP A 221 21.98 -16.98 18.80
N THR A 222 22.57 -18.17 18.82
CA THR A 222 21.95 -19.39 19.38
C THR A 222 21.85 -19.37 20.90
N ASN A 223 22.56 -18.47 21.58
CA ASN A 223 22.57 -18.34 23.04
C ASN A 223 21.72 -17.16 23.53
N ALA A 224 21.13 -16.38 22.64
CA ALA A 224 20.20 -15.32 23.00
C ALA A 224 18.79 -15.90 23.26
N VAL A 225 18.10 -15.37 24.27
CA VAL A 225 16.69 -15.69 24.53
C VAL A 225 15.82 -15.04 23.46
N ALA A 226 14.91 -15.80 22.86
CA ALA A 226 13.97 -15.29 21.88
C ALA A 226 12.95 -14.34 22.54
N ALA A 227 12.94 -13.05 22.18
CA ALA A 227 12.11 -12.05 22.86
C ALA A 227 10.60 -12.36 22.81
N GLY A 228 10.10 -12.78 21.63
CA GLY A 228 8.68 -13.14 21.46
C GLY A 228 8.29 -14.49 22.05
N LEU A 229 9.27 -15.32 22.45
CA LEU A 229 9.03 -16.61 23.08
C LEU A 229 10.15 -16.97 24.06
N PRO A 230 10.16 -16.41 25.28
CA PRO A 230 11.29 -16.48 26.22
C PRO A 230 11.67 -17.89 26.72
N THR A 231 10.90 -18.91 26.35
CA THR A 231 11.19 -20.33 26.61
C THR A 231 12.09 -20.96 25.55
N MET A 232 12.41 -20.24 24.47
CA MET A 232 13.28 -20.71 23.39
C MET A 232 14.56 -19.86 23.28
N MET A 233 15.59 -20.48 22.70
CA MET A 233 16.87 -19.85 22.38
C MET A 233 16.99 -19.61 20.87
N GLY A 234 17.82 -18.65 20.49
CA GLY A 234 18.00 -18.22 19.11
C GLY A 234 17.32 -16.88 18.86
N ALA A 235 18.11 -15.83 18.63
CA ALA A 235 17.58 -14.55 18.20
C ALA A 235 18.37 -14.00 17.02
N ALA A 236 17.68 -13.34 16.09
CA ALA A 236 18.34 -12.61 15.01
C ALA A 236 19.30 -11.59 15.60
N SER A 237 20.58 -11.69 15.25
CA SER A 237 21.68 -10.96 15.91
C SER A 237 22.39 -9.97 15.00
N ALA A 238 22.20 -10.09 13.68
CA ALA A 238 22.71 -9.16 12.70
C ALA A 238 21.74 -9.04 11.51
N TYR A 239 21.96 -8.01 10.71
CA TYR A 239 21.20 -7.68 9.52
C TYR A 239 22.11 -7.03 8.48
N ASP A 240 21.67 -7.07 7.23
CA ASP A 240 22.29 -6.31 6.14
C ASP A 240 21.21 -5.89 5.14
N VAL A 241 21.58 -5.04 4.18
CA VAL A 241 20.69 -4.52 3.15
C VAL A 241 20.81 -5.34 1.88
N TYR A 242 19.67 -5.73 1.32
CA TYR A 242 19.59 -6.55 0.11
C TYR A 242 18.67 -5.89 -0.93
N ASP A 243 18.96 -6.13 -2.20
CA ASP A 243 18.06 -5.83 -3.32
C ASP A 243 16.93 -6.88 -3.37
N VAL A 244 15.68 -6.41 -3.36
CA VAL A 244 14.48 -7.22 -3.16
C VAL A 244 13.45 -6.91 -4.23
N ARG A 245 13.16 -7.89 -5.09
CA ARG A 245 12.03 -7.83 -6.05
C ARG A 245 10.72 -8.36 -5.45
N ALA A 246 10.84 -9.29 -4.50
CA ALA A 246 9.71 -9.84 -3.74
C ALA A 246 10.19 -10.34 -2.37
N THR A 247 9.38 -10.24 -1.33
CA THR A 247 9.72 -10.77 0.01
C THR A 247 8.49 -11.30 0.74
N LEU A 248 8.69 -12.19 1.71
CA LEU A 248 7.65 -12.46 2.71
C LEU A 248 7.42 -11.22 3.57
N LEU A 249 6.19 -11.08 4.06
CA LEU A 249 5.82 -10.07 5.04
C LEU A 249 6.53 -10.29 6.37
N SER A 250 6.76 -9.22 7.11
CA SER A 250 7.02 -9.29 8.55
C SER A 250 5.73 -9.44 9.38
N GLU A 251 5.87 -9.83 10.64
CA GLU A 251 4.79 -9.75 11.63
C GLU A 251 4.22 -8.34 11.75
N VAL A 252 5.05 -7.30 11.66
CA VAL A 252 4.59 -5.91 11.77
C VAL A 252 3.80 -5.49 10.53
N GLU A 253 4.24 -5.83 9.32
CA GLU A 253 3.49 -5.54 8.10
C GLU A 253 2.11 -6.23 8.09
N LEU A 254 2.00 -7.44 8.64
CA LEU A 254 0.75 -8.20 8.68
C LEU A 254 -0.15 -7.80 9.87
N PHE A 255 0.38 -7.91 11.08
CA PHE A 255 -0.36 -7.77 12.34
C PHE A 255 -0.30 -6.36 12.94
N GLY A 256 0.68 -5.55 12.54
CA GLY A 256 0.95 -4.24 13.12
C GLY A 256 1.79 -4.28 14.40
N THR A 257 2.25 -5.45 14.81
CA THR A 257 3.16 -5.64 15.95
C THR A 257 3.97 -6.91 15.77
N LYS A 258 5.09 -7.01 16.50
CA LYS A 258 5.89 -8.21 16.62
C LYS A 258 5.30 -9.10 17.71
N ILE A 259 5.06 -10.36 17.42
CA ILE A 259 4.45 -11.32 18.35
C ILE A 259 5.47 -12.36 18.75
N PHE A 260 6.03 -13.10 17.78
CA PHE A 260 7.03 -14.14 18.01
C PHE A 260 8.45 -13.72 17.63
N GLY A 261 8.61 -12.70 16.81
CA GLY A 261 9.91 -12.25 16.30
C GLY A 261 10.93 -12.03 17.42
N SER A 262 12.12 -12.55 17.19
CA SER A 262 13.12 -12.76 18.24
C SER A 262 13.90 -11.49 18.60
N SER A 263 14.04 -10.54 17.67
CA SER A 263 14.77 -9.28 17.92
C SER A 263 14.26 -8.13 17.05
N GLY A 264 14.90 -6.96 17.13
CA GLY A 264 14.63 -5.84 16.24
C GLY A 264 15.19 -6.03 14.83
N ALA A 265 16.20 -6.89 14.66
CA ALA A 265 16.89 -7.14 13.38
C ALA A 265 15.98 -7.78 12.32
N ASP A 266 14.89 -8.43 12.74
CA ASP A 266 13.89 -9.03 11.86
C ASP A 266 12.92 -8.00 11.24
N VAL A 267 12.73 -6.86 11.90
CA VAL A 267 11.68 -5.90 11.52
C VAL A 267 12.25 -4.65 10.88
N LEU A 268 13.21 -3.96 11.51
CA LEU A 268 13.88 -2.71 11.07
C LEU A 268 13.08 -1.81 10.11
N ASP A 269 13.08 -2.16 8.83
CA ASP A 269 12.50 -1.42 7.72
C ASP A 269 11.01 -1.69 7.45
N ALA A 270 10.45 -2.76 8.01
CA ALA A 270 9.04 -3.13 7.96
C ALA A 270 8.31 -2.68 9.23
N ASN A 271 8.51 -1.43 9.62
CA ASN A 271 8.06 -0.86 10.89
C ASN A 271 6.61 -0.33 10.90
N GLN A 272 5.81 -0.69 9.89
CA GLN A 272 4.41 -0.28 9.80
C GLN A 272 3.54 -1.42 9.28
N ARG A 273 2.30 -1.47 9.77
CA ARG A 273 1.27 -2.35 9.23
C ARG A 273 0.91 -1.92 7.81
N LEU A 274 0.71 -2.88 6.90
CA LEU A 274 0.24 -2.53 5.56
C LEU A 274 -1.13 -1.84 5.62
N PRO A 275 -1.31 -0.70 4.93
CA PRO A 275 -2.53 0.11 5.02
C PRO A 275 -3.83 -0.65 4.84
N LEU A 276 -3.87 -1.60 3.90
CA LEU A 276 -5.04 -2.43 3.63
C LEU A 276 -5.59 -3.13 4.88
N PHE A 277 -4.71 -3.60 5.77
CA PHE A 277 -5.11 -4.38 6.94
C PHE A 277 -5.72 -3.53 8.07
N ASN A 278 -5.74 -2.19 7.91
CA ASN A 278 -6.53 -1.31 8.76
C ASN A 278 -8.03 -1.32 8.40
N PHE A 279 -8.37 -1.72 7.17
CA PHE A 279 -9.75 -1.69 6.66
C PHE A 279 -10.38 -3.07 6.56
N ILE A 280 -9.57 -4.10 6.35
CA ILE A 280 -10.05 -5.49 6.24
C ILE A 280 -9.29 -6.43 7.15
N ASN A 281 -9.93 -7.56 7.45
CA ASN A 281 -9.23 -8.68 8.05
C ASN A 281 -8.20 -9.24 7.04
N PHE A 282 -6.93 -9.33 7.45
CA PHE A 282 -5.84 -9.80 6.60
C PHE A 282 -6.10 -11.19 6.00
N ARG A 283 -6.91 -12.03 6.66
CA ARG A 283 -7.29 -13.36 6.17
C ARG A 283 -8.08 -13.35 4.85
N GLN A 284 -8.64 -12.21 4.45
CA GLN A 284 -9.30 -12.06 3.14
C GLN A 284 -8.31 -12.01 1.95
N VAL A 285 -7.01 -11.90 2.25
CA VAL A 285 -5.93 -11.86 1.25
C VAL A 285 -4.90 -12.94 1.54
N VAL A 286 -4.43 -13.01 2.79
CA VAL A 286 -3.38 -13.91 3.24
C VAL A 286 -4.00 -15.14 3.89
N ASN A 287 -3.91 -16.30 3.24
CA ASN A 287 -4.49 -17.55 3.75
C ASN A 287 -3.41 -18.50 4.30
N GLY A 288 -2.90 -18.19 5.49
CA GLY A 288 -1.75 -18.86 6.07
C GLY A 288 -0.48 -18.59 5.26
N THR A 289 0.61 -18.17 5.90
CA THR A 289 1.87 -17.96 5.18
C THR A 289 3.05 -17.88 6.13
N TRP A 290 4.24 -18.20 5.62
CA TRP A 290 5.49 -17.82 6.29
C TRP A 290 5.61 -16.30 6.43
N LEU A 291 6.25 -15.87 7.52
CA LEU A 291 6.72 -14.50 7.73
C LEU A 291 8.24 -14.52 7.83
N ARG A 292 8.88 -13.39 7.56
CA ARG A 292 10.34 -13.31 7.51
C ARG A 292 11.03 -13.35 8.88
N ASP A 293 10.28 -13.14 9.96
CA ASP A 293 10.84 -12.99 11.31
C ASP A 293 11.40 -14.31 11.86
N VAL A 294 12.64 -14.29 12.35
CA VAL A 294 13.23 -15.40 13.11
C VAL A 294 12.59 -15.47 14.49
N VAL A 295 12.24 -16.67 14.94
CA VAL A 295 11.62 -16.91 16.26
C VAL A 295 12.56 -17.63 17.22
N SER A 296 13.36 -18.57 16.72
CA SER A 296 14.32 -19.34 17.51
C SER A 296 15.41 -19.93 16.62
N THR A 297 16.31 -20.76 17.18
CA THR A 297 17.34 -21.50 16.41
C THR A 297 16.77 -22.44 15.34
N THR A 298 15.48 -22.78 15.43
CA THR A 298 14.83 -23.75 14.53
C THR A 298 13.53 -23.25 13.93
N ARG A 299 13.07 -22.03 14.26
CA ARG A 299 11.73 -21.58 13.89
C ARG A 299 11.68 -20.18 13.31
N PHE A 300 10.76 -20.00 12.37
CA PHE A 300 10.35 -18.70 11.82
C PHE A 300 8.88 -18.43 12.15
N ALA A 301 8.50 -17.16 12.12
CA ALA A 301 7.12 -16.73 12.32
C ALA A 301 6.26 -17.10 11.11
N ARG A 302 4.97 -17.33 11.34
CA ARG A 302 3.98 -17.59 10.30
C ARG A 302 2.60 -17.17 10.75
N CYS A 303 1.68 -16.96 9.82
CA CYS A 303 0.26 -16.98 10.15
C CYS A 303 -0.35 -18.34 9.75
N THR A 304 -1.31 -18.84 10.51
CA THR A 304 -2.01 -20.09 10.19
C THR A 304 -3.17 -19.83 9.22
N GLY A 305 -3.73 -20.89 8.62
CA GLY A 305 -4.98 -20.81 7.84
C GLY A 305 -6.20 -20.37 8.67
N TYR A 306 -6.08 -20.40 10.01
CA TYR A 306 -7.09 -19.86 10.93
C TYR A 306 -6.82 -18.39 11.31
N GLY A 307 -5.81 -17.74 10.72
CA GLY A 307 -5.45 -16.35 11.00
C GLY A 307 -4.88 -16.15 12.40
N LEU A 308 -4.32 -17.20 13.00
CA LEU A 308 -3.56 -17.08 14.24
C LEU A 308 -2.12 -16.71 13.89
N SER A 309 -1.53 -15.80 14.65
CA SER A 309 -0.09 -15.67 14.72
C SER A 309 0.48 -16.98 15.26
N ALA A 310 1.50 -17.50 14.61
CA ALA A 310 2.16 -18.74 14.99
C ALA A 310 3.63 -18.69 14.58
N HIS A 311 4.30 -19.80 14.84
CA HIS A 311 5.65 -20.07 14.38
C HIS A 311 5.70 -21.52 13.89
N GLY A 312 6.70 -21.87 13.10
CA GLY A 312 6.86 -23.22 12.55
C GLY A 312 8.33 -23.62 12.46
N SER A 313 8.59 -24.92 12.52
CA SER A 313 9.91 -25.49 12.23
C SER A 313 10.33 -25.08 10.83
N ALA A 314 11.60 -24.69 10.65
CA ALA A 314 12.10 -24.15 9.37
C ALA A 314 11.95 -25.15 8.21
N GLU A 315 11.96 -26.46 8.51
CA GLU A 315 11.77 -27.55 7.52
C GLU A 315 10.31 -27.88 7.19
N SER A 316 9.34 -27.30 7.90
CA SER A 316 7.93 -27.55 7.63
C SER A 316 7.47 -26.78 6.40
N ALA A 317 6.66 -27.40 5.53
CA ALA A 317 6.05 -26.65 4.43
C ALA A 317 4.98 -25.67 4.94
N SER A 318 4.99 -24.45 4.41
CA SER A 318 3.90 -23.48 4.58
C SER A 318 3.70 -22.70 3.28
N ASN A 319 2.55 -22.07 3.17
CA ASN A 319 2.17 -21.23 2.03
C ASN A 319 3.08 -20.00 1.92
N LEU A 320 3.26 -19.50 0.69
CA LEU A 320 4.00 -18.27 0.40
C LEU A 320 3.06 -17.17 -0.06
N CYS A 321 3.04 -16.04 0.65
CA CYS A 321 2.40 -14.81 0.23
C CYS A 321 3.51 -13.76 0.14
N LEU A 322 3.86 -13.37 -1.09
CA LEU A 322 4.94 -12.43 -1.33
C LEU A 322 4.38 -11.03 -1.52
N GLN A 323 5.01 -10.07 -0.86
CA GLN A 323 4.88 -8.66 -1.17
C GLN A 323 5.73 -8.35 -2.40
N ILE A 324 5.13 -7.67 -3.37
CA ILE A 324 5.84 -7.10 -4.53
C ILE A 324 5.50 -5.62 -4.67
N LEU A 325 6.37 -4.87 -5.35
CA LEU A 325 6.15 -3.47 -5.69
C LEU A 325 6.00 -3.32 -7.20
N LEU A 326 4.94 -2.64 -7.65
CA LEU A 326 4.71 -2.33 -9.07
C LEU A 326 4.77 -0.83 -9.32
N GLY A 327 5.54 -0.38 -10.31
CA GLY A 327 5.61 1.04 -10.69
C GLY A 327 6.35 1.30 -12.00
#